data_AF-A0ABC8KDP0-F1
#
_entry.id   AF-A0ABC8KDP0-F1
#
_cell.length_a   1.000
_cell.length_b   1.000
_cell.length_c   1.000
_cell.angle_alpha   90.00
_cell.angle_beta   90.00
_cell.angle_gamma   90.00
#
_symmetry.space_group_name_H-M   'P 1'
#
loop_
_entity.id
_entity.type
_entity.pdbx_description
1 polymer ?
#
loop_
_entity_poly.entity_id
_entity_poly.type
_entity_poly.pdbx_seq_one_letter_code
_entity_poly.pdbx_strand_id
1 'polypeptide(L)'
;MCIDQEDNELEVLEIIHHYVVILDRYFGSVCELDLIFNFHKAYYILDELLIAGELQESSKKTVARIILSQDQMVEAAKEEAEQHQIVIHIAYVTDRCRSSQTSESRDCGELIAYGYSRSATSLAQTTYFRAVLMTCGVIGLFWEAKW
;
A
#
# COMPACT_ATOMS: atom_id res chain seq x y z
N MET A 1 17.44 18.19 -15.81
CA MET A 1 16.97 19.56 -15.60
C MET A 1 17.52 20.38 -16.72
N CYS A 2 16.65 20.98 -17.51
CA CYS A 2 17.05 21.96 -18.52
C CYS A 2 16.90 23.31 -17.82
N ILE A 3 17.94 24.13 -17.87
CA ILE A 3 18.01 25.44 -17.21
C ILE A 3 17.95 26.50 -18.29
N ASP A 4 17.29 27.63 -18.01
CA ASP A 4 17.31 28.76 -18.92
C ASP A 4 18.66 29.49 -18.82
N GLN A 5 19.05 30.21 -19.87
CA GLN A 5 20.34 30.92 -19.91
C GLN A 5 20.45 32.05 -18.87
N GLU A 6 19.33 32.46 -18.30
CA GLU A 6 19.26 33.50 -17.26
C GLU A 6 19.36 32.93 -15.85
N ASP A 7 19.25 31.60 -15.69
CA ASP A 7 19.26 30.94 -14.39
C ASP A 7 20.67 30.84 -13.82
N ASN A 8 20.74 30.79 -12.49
CA ASN A 8 22.00 30.63 -11.79
C ASN A 8 22.49 29.18 -11.86
N GLU A 9 23.51 28.92 -12.68
CA GLU A 9 24.11 27.59 -12.82
C GLU A 9 24.60 27.00 -11.48
N LEU A 10 25.03 27.85 -10.53
CA LEU A 10 25.50 27.41 -9.21
C LEU A 10 24.35 26.92 -8.32
N GLU A 11 23.18 27.53 -8.46
CA GLU A 11 21.98 27.12 -7.73
C GLU A 11 21.53 25.72 -8.17
N VAL A 12 21.57 25.46 -9.48
CA VAL A 12 21.24 24.15 -10.05
C VAL A 12 22.22 23.08 -9.57
N LEU A 13 23.52 23.40 -9.53
CA LEU A 13 24.53 22.50 -9.01
C LEU A 13 24.32 22.21 -7.52
N GLU A 14 23.91 23.22 -6.74
CA GLU A 14 23.55 23.05 -5.33
C GLU A 14 22.33 22.15 -5.17
N ILE A 15 21.29 22.30 -5.99
CA ILE A 15 20.10 21.44 -6.00
C ILE A 15 20.48 19.98 -6.26
N ILE A 16 21.33 19.72 -7.26
CA ILE A 16 21.80 18.35 -7.57
C ILE A 16 22.56 17.78 -6.37
N HIS A 17 23.49 18.55 -5.80
CA HIS A 17 24.23 18.10 -4.62
C HIS A 17 23.31 17.86 -3.42
N HIS A 18 22.32 18.72 -3.23
CA HIS A 18 21.33 18.60 -2.17
C HIS A 18 20.52 17.30 -2.29
N TYR A 19 20.07 16.98 -3.50
CA TYR A 19 19.35 15.74 -3.80
C TYR A 19 20.19 14.49 -3.47
N VAL A 20 21.44 14.45 -3.92
CA VAL A 20 22.35 13.31 -3.65
C VAL A 20 22.59 13.13 -2.15
N VAL A 21 22.76 14.21 -1.39
CA VAL A 21 22.96 14.13 0.07
C VAL A 21 21.72 13.60 0.79
N ILE A 22 20.52 13.92 0.31
CA ILE A 22 19.28 13.37 0.89
C ILE A 22 19.15 11.88 0.57
N LEU A 23 19.42 11.48 -0.67
CA LEU A 23 19.42 10.07 -1.07
C LEU A 23 20.40 9.25 -0.22
N ASP A 24 21.61 9.77 0.00
CA ASP A 24 22.62 9.10 0.81
C ASP A 24 22.16 8.89 2.27
N ARG A 25 21.45 9.87 2.84
CA ARG A 25 20.86 9.77 4.18
C ARG A 25 19.66 8.83 4.24
N TYR A 26 18.86 8.77 3.18
CA TYR A 26 17.67 7.92 3.12
C TYR A 26 18.04 6.44 2.97
N PHE A 27 18.98 6.10 2.07
CA PHE A 27 19.41 4.72 1.82
C PHE A 27 20.51 4.23 2.77
N GLY A 28 21.22 5.14 3.45
CA GLY A 28 22.28 4.79 4.40
C GLY A 28 23.54 4.27 3.71
N SER A 29 24.18 5.14 2.91
CA SER A 29 25.23 4.83 1.92
C SER A 29 24.63 4.36 0.59
N VAL A 30 24.20 5.32 -0.23
CA VAL A 30 23.50 5.01 -1.48
C VAL A 30 24.44 4.35 -2.50
N CYS A 31 23.97 3.28 -3.16
CA CYS A 31 24.63 2.73 -4.34
C CYS A 31 23.72 2.81 -5.59
N GLU A 32 24.32 2.70 -6.78
CA GLU A 32 23.59 2.74 -8.06
C GLU A 32 22.53 1.62 -8.18
N LEU A 33 22.78 0.45 -7.59
CA LEU A 33 21.81 -0.66 -7.54
C LEU A 33 20.57 -0.26 -6.74
N ASP A 34 20.71 0.50 -5.65
CA ASP A 34 19.57 0.95 -4.85
C ASP A 34 18.65 1.85 -5.66
N LEU A 35 19.22 2.72 -6.50
CA LEU A 35 18.48 3.59 -7.41
C LEU A 35 17.76 2.81 -8.51
N ILE A 36 18.38 1.74 -9.03
CA ILE A 36 17.76 0.88 -10.05
C ILE A 36 16.59 0.10 -9.46
N PHE A 37 16.76 -0.51 -8.27
CA PHE A 37 15.73 -1.33 -7.65
C PHE A 37 14.61 -0.51 -6.99
N ASN A 38 14.93 0.69 -6.48
CA ASN A 38 13.98 1.55 -5.77
C ASN A 38 13.76 2.90 -6.46
N PHE A 39 13.68 2.90 -7.80
CA PHE A 39 13.48 4.14 -8.57
C PHE A 39 12.23 4.92 -8.14
N HIS A 40 11.15 4.23 -7.77
CA HIS A 40 9.91 4.84 -7.29
C HIS A 40 10.14 5.71 -6.05
N LYS A 41 10.99 5.27 -5.12
CA LYS A 41 11.34 6.05 -3.92
C LYS A 41 12.19 7.26 -4.27
N ALA A 42 13.11 7.11 -5.22
CA ALA A 42 13.92 8.23 -5.69
C ALA A 42 13.06 9.35 -6.31
N TYR A 43 12.03 8.99 -7.08
CA TYR A 43 11.07 9.97 -7.63
C TYR A 43 10.28 10.69 -6.53
N TYR A 44 9.78 9.98 -5.52
CA TYR A 44 9.08 10.64 -4.40
C TYR A 44 9.97 11.65 -3.67
N ILE A 45 11.24 11.29 -3.45
CA ILE A 45 12.21 12.19 -2.81
C ILE A 45 12.47 13.43 -3.69
N LEU A 46 12.54 13.24 -5.00
CA LEU A 46 12.74 14.34 -5.95
C LEU A 46 11.55 15.30 -5.97
N ASP A 47 10.33 14.77 -5.93
CA ASP A 47 9.09 15.57 -5.93
C ASP A 47 8.93 16.39 -4.64
N GLU A 48 9.41 15.91 -3.50
CA GLU A 48 9.44 16.71 -2.27
C GLU A 48 10.53 17.78 -2.25
N LEU A 49 11.58 17.59 -3.05
CA LEU A 49 12.64 18.58 -3.17
C LEU A 49 12.24 19.71 -4.13
N LEU A 50 11.62 19.34 -5.26
CA LEU A 50 11.36 20.24 -6.39
C LEU A 50 9.91 20.21 -6.80
N ILE A 51 9.34 21.39 -6.98
CA ILE A 51 8.01 21.55 -7.54
C ILE A 51 8.03 22.51 -8.70
N ALA A 52 7.42 22.11 -9.81
CA ALA A 52 7.39 22.89 -11.05
C ALA A 52 8.78 23.36 -11.56
N GLY A 53 9.85 22.65 -11.21
CA GLY A 53 11.23 22.99 -11.59
C GLY A 53 11.97 23.88 -10.60
N GLU A 54 11.32 24.33 -9.53
CA GLU A 54 11.87 25.22 -8.52
C GLU A 54 12.15 24.48 -7.20
N LEU A 55 13.11 24.98 -6.42
CA LEU A 55 13.40 24.43 -5.09
C LEU A 55 12.24 24.71 -4.13
N GLN A 56 11.52 23.65 -3.76
CA GLN A 56 10.47 23.73 -2.75
C GLN A 56 11.09 23.78 -1.35
N GLU A 57 11.91 22.78 -1.02
CA GLU A 57 12.32 22.52 0.36
C GLU A 57 13.85 22.47 0.51
N SER A 58 14.41 23.50 1.12
CA SER A 58 15.87 23.67 1.30
C SER A 58 16.43 22.98 2.54
N SER A 59 15.59 22.52 3.46
CA SER A 59 16.01 21.92 4.73
C SER A 59 16.09 20.39 4.64
N LYS A 60 17.31 19.85 4.64
CA LYS A 60 17.58 18.39 4.67
C LYS A 60 16.86 17.66 5.82
N LYS A 61 16.69 18.31 6.98
CA LYS A 61 16.01 17.73 8.15
C LYS A 61 14.48 17.69 7.98
N THR A 62 13.94 18.66 7.26
CA THR A 62 12.51 18.73 6.97
C THR A 62 12.16 17.67 5.94
N VAL A 63 12.90 17.61 4.83
CA VAL A 63 12.69 16.62 3.77
C VAL A 63 12.76 15.19 4.31
N ALA A 64 13.78 14.86 5.12
CA ALA A 64 13.87 13.53 5.73
C ALA A 64 12.66 13.17 6.61
N ARG A 65 12.08 14.11 7.34
CA ARG A 65 10.86 13.84 8.14
C ARG A 65 9.63 13.62 7.27
N ILE A 66 9.47 14.41 6.20
CA ILE A 66 8.32 14.31 5.30
C ILE A 66 8.34 12.95 4.59
N ILE A 67 9.49 12.54 4.06
CA ILE A 67 9.65 11.25 3.38
C ILE A 67 9.32 10.09 4.33
N LEU A 68 9.80 10.12 5.57
CA LEU A 68 9.50 9.07 6.57
C LEU A 68 8.00 9.01 6.90
N SER A 69 7.33 10.15 6.97
CA SER A 69 5.87 10.21 7.17
C SER A 69 5.12 9.66 5.95
N GLN A 70 5.57 9.96 4.74
CA GLN A 70 4.96 9.45 3.52
C GLN A 70 5.14 7.95 3.38
N ASP A 71 6.32 7.40 3.70
CA ASP A 71 6.56 5.95 3.68
C ASP A 71 5.55 5.20 4.57
N GLN A 72 5.23 5.74 5.75
CA GLN A 72 4.22 5.17 6.65
C GLN A 72 2.82 5.20 6.03
N MET A 73 2.46 6.29 5.36
CA MET A 73 1.16 6.43 4.70
C MET A 73 1.03 5.51 3.49
N VAL A 74 2.08 5.37 2.69
CA VAL A 74 2.10 4.52 1.51
C VAL A 74 2.01 3.05 1.91
N GLU A 75 2.70 2.64 2.98
CA GLU A 75 2.63 1.25 3.45
C GLU A 75 1.22 0.92 3.99
N ALA A 76 0.63 1.83 4.78
CA ALA A 76 -0.76 1.68 5.23
C ALA A 76 -1.74 1.60 4.05
N ALA A 77 -1.54 2.42 3.01
CA ALA A 77 -2.38 2.38 1.81
C ALA A 77 -2.21 1.09 0.99
N LYS A 78 -1.00 0.50 0.95
CA LYS A 78 -0.78 -0.81 0.30
C LYS A 78 -1.47 -1.93 1.05
N GLU A 79 -1.40 -1.93 2.39
CA GLU A 79 -2.14 -2.91 3.21
C GLU A 79 -3.65 -2.81 2.95
N GLU A 80 -4.19 -1.60 2.87
CA GLU A 80 -5.60 -1.39 2.53
C GLU A 80 -5.94 -1.85 1.11
N ALA A 81 -5.06 -1.65 0.14
CA ALA A 81 -5.27 -2.09 -1.25
C ALA A 81 -5.25 -3.62 -1.37
N GLU A 82 -4.34 -4.31 -0.68
CA GLU A 82 -4.30 -5.78 -0.65
C GLU A 82 -5.54 -6.37 0.02
N GLN A 83 -6.00 -5.75 1.12
CA GLN A 83 -7.25 -6.12 1.79
C GLN A 83 -8.46 -5.96 0.87
N HIS A 84 -8.54 -4.86 0.10
CA HIS A 84 -9.62 -4.67 -0.88
C HIS A 84 -9.59 -5.70 -2.00
N GLN A 85 -8.40 -6.08 -2.49
CA GLN A 85 -8.28 -7.08 -3.55
C GLN A 85 -8.75 -8.46 -3.09
N ILE A 86 -8.43 -8.85 -1.85
CA ILE A 86 -8.89 -10.09 -1.23
C ILE A 86 -10.42 -10.05 -1.05
N VAL A 87 -10.97 -8.94 -0.54
CA VAL A 87 -12.42 -8.79 -0.31
C VAL A 87 -13.20 -8.81 -1.63
N ILE A 88 -12.73 -8.14 -2.68
CA ILE A 88 -13.36 -8.19 -4.01
C ILE A 88 -13.31 -9.61 -4.57
N HIS A 89 -12.18 -10.31 -4.42
CA HIS A 89 -12.04 -11.69 -4.90
C HIS A 89 -12.95 -12.66 -4.12
N ILE A 90 -13.03 -12.52 -2.78
CA ILE A 90 -13.95 -13.31 -1.95
C ILE A 90 -15.41 -13.00 -2.31
N ALA A 91 -15.77 -11.73 -2.47
CA ALA A 91 -17.12 -11.32 -2.86
C ALA A 91 -17.49 -11.88 -4.25
N TYR A 92 -16.58 -11.79 -5.22
CA TYR A 92 -16.74 -12.36 -6.55
C TYR A 92 -16.93 -13.88 -6.52
N VAL A 93 -16.10 -14.61 -5.76
CA VAL A 93 -16.20 -16.06 -5.60
C VAL A 93 -17.51 -16.45 -4.90
N THR A 94 -17.92 -15.69 -3.88
CA THR A 94 -19.17 -15.92 -3.14
C THR A 94 -20.40 -15.72 -4.04
N ASP A 95 -20.40 -14.66 -4.84
CA ASP A 95 -21.50 -14.35 -5.77
C ASP A 95 -21.58 -15.42 -6.90
N ARG A 96 -20.43 -15.89 -7.37
CA ARG A 96 -20.34 -17.00 -8.33
C ARG A 96 -20.78 -18.35 -7.74
N CYS A 97 -20.46 -18.67 -6.48
CA CYS A 97 -20.98 -19.88 -5.81
C CYS A 97 -22.52 -19.78 -5.63
N ARG A 98 -23.10 -18.59 -5.41
CA ARG A 98 -24.56 -18.37 -5.30
C ARG A 98 -25.31 -18.61 -6.61
N SER A 99 -24.74 -18.24 -7.76
CA SER A 99 -25.37 -18.43 -9.07
C SER A 99 -25.34 -19.88 -9.59
N SER A 100 -24.51 -20.76 -9.01
CA SER A 100 -24.15 -22.04 -9.64
C SER A 100 -24.99 -23.25 -9.22
N GLN A 101 -25.81 -23.21 -8.15
CA GLN A 101 -26.67 -24.33 -7.68
C GLN A 101 -26.10 -25.75 -7.86
N THR A 102 -24.78 -25.94 -7.69
CA THR A 102 -24.13 -27.25 -7.78
C THR A 102 -23.56 -27.63 -6.42
N SER A 103 -23.63 -28.93 -6.12
CA SER A 103 -23.37 -29.62 -4.85
C SER A 103 -21.92 -29.54 -4.31
N GLU A 104 -21.14 -28.53 -4.71
CA GLU A 104 -19.78 -28.25 -4.21
C GLU A 104 -19.77 -27.17 -3.10
N SER A 105 -20.93 -26.83 -2.54
CA SER A 105 -21.10 -25.76 -1.53
C SER A 105 -20.36 -25.96 -0.21
N ARG A 106 -19.76 -27.13 0.06
CA ARG A 106 -18.98 -27.40 1.29
C ARG A 106 -17.53 -26.90 1.18
N ASP A 107 -16.95 -26.89 -0.01
CA ASP A 107 -15.55 -26.51 -0.26
C ASP A 107 -15.38 -24.98 -0.40
N CYS A 108 -16.39 -24.26 -0.93
CA CYS A 108 -16.40 -22.79 -0.95
C CYS A 108 -16.32 -22.22 0.49
N GLY A 109 -16.87 -22.90 1.49
CA GLY A 109 -16.94 -22.41 2.88
C GLY A 109 -15.59 -22.39 3.61
N GLU A 110 -14.77 -23.43 3.44
CA GLU A 110 -13.44 -23.51 4.06
C GLU A 110 -12.45 -22.54 3.43
N LEU A 111 -12.49 -22.35 2.10
CA LEU A 111 -11.63 -21.39 1.41
C LEU A 111 -11.92 -19.93 1.79
N ILE A 112 -13.19 -19.58 2.01
CA ILE A 112 -13.59 -18.25 2.48
C ILE A 112 -13.16 -18.05 3.95
N ALA A 113 -13.31 -19.06 4.81
CA ALA A 113 -12.86 -19.00 6.20
C ALA A 113 -11.32 -18.91 6.33
N TYR A 114 -10.58 -19.60 5.47
CA TYR A 114 -9.11 -19.59 5.44
C TYR A 114 -8.55 -18.24 4.95
N GLY A 115 -9.16 -17.64 3.93
CA GLY A 115 -8.83 -16.28 3.48
C GLY A 115 -9.13 -15.21 4.53
N TYR A 116 -10.17 -15.41 5.34
CA TYR A 116 -10.60 -14.48 6.39
C TYR A 116 -9.71 -14.51 7.65
N SER A 117 -9.25 -15.68 8.08
CA SER A 117 -8.33 -15.84 9.22
C SER A 117 -7.05 -15.01 9.08
N ARG A 118 -6.62 -14.75 7.84
CA ARG A 118 -5.43 -13.96 7.51
C ARG A 118 -5.67 -12.44 7.41
N SER A 119 -6.93 -11.99 7.30
CA SER A 119 -7.31 -10.60 7.01
C SER A 119 -7.98 -9.89 8.20
N ALA A 120 -8.47 -10.61 9.21
CA ALA A 120 -9.23 -10.03 10.32
C ALA A 120 -8.38 -9.17 11.27
N THR A 121 -8.18 -7.90 10.94
CA THR A 121 -7.58 -6.88 11.82
C THR A 121 -8.61 -6.05 12.58
N SER A 122 -9.92 -6.14 12.27
CA SER A 122 -10.95 -5.33 12.95
C SER A 122 -12.27 -6.07 13.28
N LEU A 123 -12.91 -5.67 14.39
CA LEU A 123 -14.18 -6.21 14.90
C LEU A 123 -15.35 -6.01 13.91
N ALA A 124 -15.28 -4.98 13.06
CA ALA A 124 -16.33 -4.61 12.11
C ALA A 124 -16.49 -5.62 10.97
N GLN A 125 -15.37 -6.15 10.45
CA GLN A 125 -15.38 -7.19 9.42
C GLN A 125 -15.98 -8.51 9.94
N THR A 126 -15.82 -8.79 11.25
CA THR A 126 -16.36 -9.99 11.89
C THR A 126 -17.89 -9.96 11.98
N THR A 127 -18.46 -8.77 12.20
CA THR A 127 -19.91 -8.58 12.25
C THR A 127 -20.55 -8.66 10.87
N TYR A 128 -19.93 -8.05 9.85
CA TYR A 128 -20.41 -8.11 8.47
C TYR A 128 -20.39 -9.55 7.94
N PHE A 129 -19.34 -10.31 8.23
CA PHE A 129 -19.23 -11.70 7.80
C PHE A 129 -20.23 -12.62 8.52
N ARG A 130 -20.49 -12.40 9.81
CA ARG A 130 -21.59 -13.07 10.54
C ARG A 130 -22.94 -12.81 9.87
N ALA A 131 -23.20 -11.59 9.41
CA ALA A 131 -24.43 -11.26 8.69
C ALA A 131 -24.49 -11.96 7.32
N VAL A 132 -23.39 -12.02 6.56
CA VAL A 132 -23.33 -12.71 5.27
C VAL A 132 -23.51 -14.23 5.42
N LEU A 133 -22.85 -14.86 6.39
CA LEU A 133 -23.05 -16.28 6.73
C LEU A 133 -24.49 -16.59 7.17
N MET A 134 -25.14 -15.67 7.91
CA MET A 134 -26.56 -15.76 8.27
C MET A 134 -27.45 -15.79 7.02
N THR A 135 -27.18 -14.94 6.03
CA THR A 135 -27.99 -14.87 4.81
C THR A 135 -27.80 -16.03 3.85
N CYS A 136 -26.66 -16.74 3.92
CA CYS A 136 -26.38 -17.90 3.06
C CYS A 136 -26.83 -19.24 3.66
N GLY A 137 -27.49 -19.27 4.84
CA GLY A 137 -28.02 -20.50 5.44
C GLY A 137 -26.97 -21.49 5.98
N VAL A 138 -25.68 -21.09 6.03
CA VAL A 138 -24.54 -21.95 6.41
C VAL A 138 -24.41 -22.11 7.93
N ILE A 139 -25.25 -21.43 8.71
CA ILE A 139 -25.18 -21.43 10.19
C ILE A 139 -25.59 -22.74 10.83
N GLY A 140 -26.28 -23.63 10.09
CA GLY A 140 -26.71 -24.92 10.61
C GLY A 140 -25.59 -25.84 11.10
N LEU A 141 -24.31 -25.58 10.78
CA LEU A 141 -23.19 -26.46 11.16
C LEU A 141 -22.10 -25.80 12.01
N PHE A 142 -22.16 -24.49 12.28
CA PHE A 142 -21.12 -23.82 13.10
C PHE A 142 -21.53 -23.61 14.57
N TRP A 143 -22.81 -23.79 14.92
CA TRP A 143 -23.31 -23.65 16.30
C TRP A 143 -23.49 -24.99 17.04
N GLU A 144 -22.73 -26.04 16.70
CA GLU A 144 -22.59 -27.22 17.58
C GLU A 144 -21.15 -27.46 18.04
N ALA A 145 -20.17 -26.68 17.56
CA ALA A 145 -18.75 -26.88 17.88
C ALA A 145 -18.16 -25.82 18.82
N LYS A 146 -18.90 -25.43 19.86
CA LYS A 146 -18.31 -24.72 21.01
C LYS A 146 -19.11 -24.90 22.31
N TRP A 147 -18.97 -26.10 22.88
CA TRP A 147 -18.55 -26.28 24.27
C TRP A 147 -17.22 -27.01 24.25
#